data_AF-A0A959L385-F1
#
_entry.id   AF-A0A959L385-F1
#
_cell.length_a   1.000
_cell.length_b   1.000
_cell.length_c   1.000
_cell.angle_alpha   90.00
_cell.angle_beta   90.00
_cell.angle_gamma   90.00
#
_symmetry.space_group_name_H-M   'P 1'
#
loop_
_entity.id
_entity.type
_entity.pdbx_description
1 polymer ?
#
loop_
_entity_poly.entity_id
_entity_poly.type
_entity_poly.pdbx_seq_one_letter_code
_entity_poly.pdbx_strand_id
1 'polypeptide(L)'
;HFRSMDIWHTGSGSEEKLNTGWIGRYLDSDCEDCSVPYHAIEVGDNLSLALHGKFRDGLAMRGPEKLQRATSDPFLRNVGKRHKNSGPSNLDYLYKTMVEVQESAEYLTQKAKTYRSSFQYPNHAFGEGMRQIAELITADTNTKIYYISLPGFDTHVNQKARQHHLLRIYADAVDTFVKDLKSNGLFEDILILTFSEFGRRVQENGSQGTDHGAANNLFLIGDKLQSPGFYNEAPNLNLLDDGDLSYKIDFRSVYADVLSKWLKINSSEIIGSNPPSLKKLI
;
A
#
# COMPACT_ATOMS: atom_id res chain seq x y z
N HIS A 1 11.94 14.50 -3.87
CA HIS A 1 10.57 14.04 -3.58
C HIS A 1 10.10 12.94 -4.54
N PHE A 2 9.69 13.23 -5.78
CA PHE A 2 9.08 12.22 -6.70
C PHE A 2 9.94 10.97 -6.93
N ARG A 3 11.24 11.17 -7.19
CA ARG A 3 12.17 10.03 -7.33
C ARG A 3 12.29 9.19 -6.06
N SER A 4 12.14 9.79 -4.88
CA SER A 4 12.11 9.04 -3.62
C SER A 4 10.88 8.14 -3.56
N MET A 5 9.70 8.68 -3.91
CA MET A 5 8.48 7.87 -3.96
C MET A 5 8.64 6.69 -4.94
N ASP A 6 9.25 6.92 -6.11
CA ASP A 6 9.53 5.83 -7.05
C ASP A 6 10.44 4.76 -6.41
N ILE A 7 11.48 5.15 -5.68
CA ILE A 7 12.37 4.20 -4.97
C ILE A 7 11.58 3.38 -3.95
N TRP A 8 10.70 4.00 -3.15
CA TRP A 8 9.87 3.31 -2.16
C TRP A 8 8.80 2.41 -2.80
N HIS A 9 8.20 2.85 -3.92
CA HIS A 9 7.22 2.08 -4.68
C HIS A 9 7.83 0.91 -5.43
N THR A 10 9.04 1.07 -5.94
CA THR A 10 9.74 0.04 -6.70
C THR A 10 10.63 -0.84 -5.83
N GLY A 11 11.02 -0.41 -4.63
CA GLY A 11 12.03 -1.11 -3.83
C GLY A 11 13.43 -1.14 -4.47
N SER A 12 13.72 -0.27 -5.44
CA SER A 12 14.97 -0.25 -6.19
C SER A 12 16.12 0.41 -5.42
N GLY A 13 17.36 0.27 -5.93
CA GLY A 13 18.45 1.18 -5.53
C GLY A 13 18.22 2.63 -5.98
N SER A 14 18.95 3.58 -5.38
CA SER A 14 18.86 5.02 -5.74
C SER A 14 19.20 5.28 -7.21
N GLU A 15 20.17 4.55 -7.75
CA GLU A 15 20.67 4.65 -9.12
C GLU A 15 19.82 3.87 -10.14
N GLU A 16 18.84 3.09 -9.70
CA GLU A 16 18.08 2.17 -10.56
C GLU A 16 16.67 2.69 -10.86
N LYS A 17 16.34 2.87 -12.14
CA LYS A 17 14.97 3.27 -12.53
C LYS A 17 14.20 2.05 -13.02
N LEU A 18 13.18 1.66 -12.25
CA LEU A 18 12.25 0.59 -12.59
C LEU A 18 10.88 1.18 -12.95
N ASN A 19 10.20 0.55 -13.90
CA ASN A 19 8.84 0.91 -14.30
C ASN A 19 7.78 0.01 -13.67
N THR A 20 8.17 -0.90 -12.77
CA THR A 20 7.27 -1.79 -12.02
C THR A 20 7.48 -1.60 -10.53
N GLY A 21 6.41 -1.72 -9.77
CA GLY A 21 6.44 -1.68 -8.31
C GLY A 21 6.76 -3.03 -7.69
N TRP A 22 7.14 -3.02 -6.41
CA TRP A 22 7.43 -4.27 -5.70
C TRP A 22 6.15 -5.11 -5.48
N ILE A 23 4.98 -4.47 -5.29
CA ILE A 23 3.69 -5.17 -5.18
C ILE A 23 3.26 -5.70 -6.56
N GLY A 24 3.43 -4.92 -7.63
CA GLY A 24 3.18 -5.39 -8.99
C GLY A 24 4.04 -6.61 -9.36
N ARG A 25 5.34 -6.60 -9.01
CA ARG A 25 6.20 -7.77 -9.19
C ARG A 25 5.83 -8.96 -8.29
N TYR A 26 5.26 -8.71 -7.11
CA TYR A 26 4.63 -9.77 -6.32
C TYR A 26 3.43 -10.39 -7.06
N LEU A 27 2.56 -9.58 -7.65
CA LEU A 27 1.44 -10.10 -8.45
C LEU A 27 1.90 -10.89 -9.67
N ASP A 28 3.00 -10.49 -10.31
CA ASP A 28 3.62 -11.20 -11.43
C ASP A 28 4.33 -12.50 -11.03
N SER A 29 4.69 -12.68 -9.77
CA SER A 29 5.42 -13.86 -9.27
C SER A 29 4.52 -15.10 -9.22
N ASP A 30 5.06 -16.24 -8.78
CA ASP A 30 4.36 -17.52 -8.54
C ASP A 30 3.30 -17.46 -7.43
N CYS A 31 2.61 -16.33 -7.27
CA CYS A 31 1.34 -16.30 -6.57
C CYS A 31 0.32 -17.11 -7.39
N GLU A 32 0.20 -18.40 -7.04
CA GLU A 32 -0.66 -19.39 -7.70
C GLU A 32 -2.10 -18.91 -7.89
N ASP A 33 -2.57 -18.06 -6.96
CA ASP A 33 -3.93 -17.52 -6.97
C ASP A 33 -4.05 -16.13 -7.61
N CYS A 34 -2.97 -15.39 -7.89
CA CYS A 34 -2.99 -13.98 -8.29
C CYS A 34 -3.45 -13.69 -9.74
N SER A 35 -4.45 -14.41 -10.24
CA SER A 35 -4.91 -14.32 -11.64
C SER A 35 -5.81 -13.12 -11.96
N VAL A 36 -6.29 -12.40 -10.94
CA VAL A 36 -7.25 -11.30 -11.08
C VAL A 36 -6.80 -10.02 -10.37
N PRO A 37 -7.17 -8.81 -10.87
CA PRO A 37 -6.66 -7.53 -10.36
C PRO A 37 -6.97 -7.24 -8.89
N TYR A 38 -8.09 -7.75 -8.35
CA TYR A 38 -8.49 -7.48 -6.96
C TYR A 38 -7.62 -8.16 -5.89
N HIS A 39 -6.54 -8.87 -6.25
CA HIS A 39 -5.58 -9.40 -5.28
C HIS A 39 -4.78 -8.30 -4.58
N ALA A 40 -4.55 -7.17 -5.24
CA ALA A 40 -4.03 -5.96 -4.62
C ALA A 40 -4.94 -4.79 -4.95
N ILE A 41 -5.51 -4.16 -3.92
CA ILE A 41 -6.44 -3.05 -4.07
C ILE A 41 -5.82 -1.78 -3.54
N GLU A 42 -5.81 -0.73 -4.35
CA GLU A 42 -5.54 0.61 -3.90
C GLU A 42 -6.85 1.37 -3.64
N VAL A 43 -7.02 1.88 -2.43
CA VAL A 43 -8.17 2.71 -2.08
C VAL A 43 -7.90 4.14 -2.52
N GLY A 44 -8.37 4.47 -3.73
CA GLY A 44 -8.11 5.73 -4.40
C GLY A 44 -8.62 5.76 -5.83
N ASP A 45 -8.25 6.82 -6.58
CA ASP A 45 -8.61 6.96 -8.00
C ASP A 45 -7.49 6.55 -8.95
N ASN A 46 -6.24 6.55 -8.47
CA ASN A 46 -5.06 6.29 -9.27
C ASN A 46 -4.36 5.07 -8.71
N LEU A 47 -3.76 4.29 -9.61
CA LEU A 47 -2.92 3.17 -9.24
C LEU A 47 -1.47 3.65 -9.09
N SER A 48 -0.94 3.54 -7.88
CA SER A 48 0.42 3.87 -7.51
C SER A 48 1.42 2.95 -8.20
N LEU A 49 2.62 3.45 -8.48
CA LEU A 49 3.72 2.67 -9.07
C LEU A 49 4.00 1.37 -8.31
N ALA A 50 3.77 1.35 -7.00
CA ALA A 50 3.92 0.15 -6.18
C ALA A 50 3.11 -1.05 -6.72
N LEU A 51 1.92 -0.83 -7.28
CA LEU A 51 1.01 -1.87 -7.74
C LEU A 51 1.07 -2.13 -9.26
N HIS A 52 1.94 -1.45 -10.00
CA HIS A 52 2.15 -1.70 -11.44
C HIS A 52 3.13 -2.86 -11.64
N GLY A 53 2.69 -3.90 -12.32
CA GLY A 53 3.52 -5.05 -12.69
C GLY A 53 3.98 -4.99 -14.15
N LYS A 54 4.70 -6.01 -14.58
CA LYS A 54 5.03 -6.27 -15.98
C LYS A 54 3.86 -6.93 -16.71
N PHE A 55 3.13 -7.81 -16.02
CA PHE A 55 2.02 -8.58 -16.61
C PHE A 55 0.69 -8.33 -15.89
N ARG A 56 0.73 -7.98 -14.60
CA ARG A 56 -0.43 -7.80 -13.74
C ARG A 56 -0.33 -6.52 -12.95
N ASP A 57 -1.39 -5.74 -13.00
CA ASP A 57 -1.56 -4.54 -12.18
C ASP A 57 -2.55 -4.82 -11.05
N GLY A 58 -2.41 -4.08 -9.94
CA GLY A 58 -3.47 -3.99 -8.93
C GLY A 58 -4.70 -3.23 -9.42
N LEU A 59 -5.69 -3.09 -8.54
CA LEU A 59 -6.95 -2.41 -8.83
C LEU A 59 -7.13 -1.16 -7.95
N ALA A 60 -7.21 0.02 -8.55
CA ALA A 60 -7.58 1.24 -7.83
C ALA A 60 -9.11 1.40 -7.79
N MET A 61 -9.68 1.62 -6.60
CA MET A 61 -11.10 1.96 -6.44
C MET A 61 -11.40 2.76 -5.17
N ARG A 62 -12.43 3.62 -5.23
CA ARG A 62 -13.00 4.33 -4.06
C ARG A 62 -14.07 3.54 -3.29
N GLY A 63 -14.27 2.27 -3.66
CA GLY A 63 -15.21 1.33 -3.06
C GLY A 63 -15.97 0.47 -4.07
N PRO A 64 -16.37 -0.76 -3.69
CA PRO A 64 -16.96 -1.74 -4.62
C PRO A 64 -18.19 -1.22 -5.38
N GLU A 65 -19.13 -0.57 -4.70
CA GLU A 65 -20.37 -0.06 -5.32
C GLU A 65 -20.12 1.06 -6.35
N LYS A 66 -19.09 1.89 -6.13
CA LYS A 66 -18.70 2.92 -7.10
C LYS A 66 -18.05 2.28 -8.32
N LEU A 67 -17.18 1.30 -8.10
CA LEU A 67 -16.55 0.53 -9.16
C LEU A 67 -17.59 -0.22 -10.00
N GLN A 68 -18.53 -0.93 -9.36
CA GLN A 68 -19.60 -1.65 -10.04
C GLN A 68 -20.45 -0.70 -10.89
N ARG A 69 -20.81 0.49 -10.39
CA ARG A 69 -21.53 1.48 -11.19
C ARG A 69 -20.73 1.97 -12.40
N ALA A 70 -19.42 2.20 -12.23
CA ALA A 70 -18.55 2.61 -13.32
C ALA A 70 -18.39 1.53 -14.41
N THR A 71 -18.54 0.26 -14.07
CA THR A 71 -18.29 -0.86 -14.98
C THR A 71 -19.55 -1.58 -15.47
N SER A 72 -20.72 -1.26 -14.92
CA SER A 72 -22.02 -1.89 -15.26
C SER A 72 -22.62 -1.44 -16.60
N ASP A 73 -21.92 -0.60 -17.37
CA ASP A 73 -22.40 -0.14 -18.67
C ASP A 73 -22.66 -1.33 -19.63
N PRO A 74 -23.87 -1.46 -20.20
CA PRO A 74 -24.22 -2.58 -21.07
C PRO A 74 -23.35 -2.70 -22.32
N PHE A 75 -22.86 -1.58 -22.87
CA PHE A 75 -21.94 -1.60 -24.00
C PHE A 75 -20.60 -2.20 -23.59
N LEU A 76 -20.02 -1.77 -22.46
CA LEU A 76 -18.77 -2.35 -21.95
C LEU A 76 -18.90 -3.86 -21.70
N ARG A 77 -20.01 -4.31 -21.08
CA ARG A 77 -20.26 -5.75 -20.85
C ARG A 77 -20.36 -6.55 -22.14
N ASN A 78 -20.96 -5.98 -23.18
CA ASN A 78 -21.10 -6.65 -24.49
C ASN A 78 -19.78 -6.70 -25.26
N VAL A 79 -18.98 -5.64 -25.18
CA VAL A 79 -17.65 -5.55 -25.80
C VAL A 79 -16.70 -6.58 -25.18
N GLY A 80 -16.63 -6.66 -23.85
CA GLY A 80 -15.80 -7.63 -23.15
C GLY A 80 -16.13 -9.09 -23.49
N LYS A 81 -17.43 -9.43 -23.62
CA LYS A 81 -17.87 -10.78 -24.01
C LYS A 81 -17.50 -11.17 -25.43
N ARG A 82 -17.47 -10.22 -26.37
CA ARG A 82 -17.19 -10.49 -27.79
C ARG A 82 -15.70 -10.69 -28.08
N HIS A 83 -14.83 -10.17 -27.22
CA HIS A 83 -13.39 -10.12 -27.45
C HIS A 83 -12.56 -11.00 -26.49
N LYS A 84 -13.18 -11.94 -25.77
CA LYS A 84 -12.45 -12.86 -24.87
C LYS A 84 -11.37 -13.72 -25.58
N ASN A 85 -11.39 -13.84 -26.92
CA ASN A 85 -10.53 -14.74 -27.71
C ASN A 85 -9.90 -14.12 -28.98
N SER A 86 -9.82 -12.79 -29.10
CA SER A 86 -9.08 -12.16 -30.21
C SER A 86 -7.57 -12.05 -29.87
N GLY A 87 -6.70 -12.05 -30.89
CA GLY A 87 -5.25 -12.35 -30.80
C GLY A 87 -4.36 -11.40 -29.97
N PRO A 88 -3.05 -11.28 -30.26
CA PRO A 88 -2.11 -10.56 -29.40
C PRO A 88 -2.03 -9.05 -29.70
N SER A 89 -3.16 -8.36 -29.90
CA SER A 89 -3.16 -6.91 -30.16
C SER A 89 -3.28 -6.08 -28.88
N ASN A 90 -2.81 -4.82 -28.91
CA ASN A 90 -3.01 -3.88 -27.79
C ASN A 90 -4.51 -3.68 -27.46
N LEU A 91 -5.39 -3.83 -28.45
CA LEU A 91 -6.82 -3.72 -28.26
C LEU A 91 -7.38 -4.90 -27.45
N ASP A 92 -6.82 -6.10 -27.63
CA ASP A 92 -7.21 -7.29 -26.87
C ASP A 92 -6.78 -7.19 -25.40
N TYR A 93 -5.60 -6.62 -25.14
CA TYR A 93 -5.17 -6.29 -23.77
C TYR A 93 -6.19 -5.37 -23.08
N LEU A 94 -6.62 -4.28 -23.75
CA LEU A 94 -7.62 -3.36 -23.20
C LEU A 94 -8.95 -4.06 -22.90
N TYR A 95 -9.42 -4.93 -23.77
CA TYR A 95 -10.66 -5.69 -23.55
C TYR A 95 -10.52 -6.69 -22.41
N LYS A 96 -9.39 -7.39 -22.32
CA LYS A 96 -9.10 -8.31 -21.22
C LYS A 96 -9.13 -7.56 -19.88
N THR A 97 -8.41 -6.44 -19.76
CA THR A 97 -8.40 -5.62 -18.55
C THR A 97 -9.80 -5.13 -18.19
N MET A 98 -10.60 -4.68 -19.17
CA MET A 98 -11.98 -4.26 -18.93
C MET A 98 -12.84 -5.38 -18.35
N VAL A 99 -12.75 -6.59 -18.90
CA VAL A 99 -13.48 -7.78 -18.40
C VAL A 99 -13.03 -8.12 -16.98
N GLU A 100 -11.73 -8.15 -16.73
CA GLU A 100 -11.18 -8.45 -15.40
C GLU A 100 -11.64 -7.44 -14.36
N VAL A 101 -11.67 -6.14 -14.69
CA VAL A 101 -12.19 -5.09 -13.80
C VAL A 101 -13.69 -5.24 -13.57
N GLN A 102 -14.47 -5.61 -14.58
CA GLN A 102 -15.91 -5.90 -14.42
C GLN A 102 -16.15 -7.09 -13.49
N GLU A 103 -15.47 -8.21 -13.71
CA GLU A 103 -15.55 -9.41 -12.88
C GLU A 103 -15.11 -9.08 -11.43
N SER A 104 -14.05 -8.28 -11.26
CA SER A 104 -13.60 -7.75 -9.97
C SER A 104 -14.68 -6.93 -9.26
N ALA A 105 -15.32 -6.02 -9.98
CA ALA A 105 -16.34 -5.13 -9.43
C ALA A 105 -17.58 -5.91 -8.95
N GLU A 106 -18.03 -6.89 -9.74
CA GLU A 106 -19.14 -7.77 -9.38
C GLU A 106 -18.80 -8.60 -8.13
N TYR A 107 -17.64 -9.25 -8.11
CA TYR A 107 -17.15 -10.04 -6.97
C TYR A 107 -17.07 -9.22 -5.68
N LEU A 108 -16.32 -8.10 -5.72
CA LEU A 108 -16.10 -7.26 -4.54
C LEU A 108 -17.40 -6.65 -4.02
N THR A 109 -18.34 -6.30 -4.91
CA THR A 109 -19.63 -5.75 -4.47
C THR A 109 -20.53 -6.80 -3.85
N GLN A 110 -20.50 -8.05 -4.35
CA GLN A 110 -21.24 -9.14 -3.74
C GLN A 110 -20.68 -9.47 -2.34
N LYS A 111 -19.35 -9.52 -2.22
CA LYS A 111 -18.66 -9.75 -0.94
C LYS A 111 -18.91 -8.63 0.06
N ALA A 112 -18.77 -7.36 -0.33
CA ALA A 112 -19.00 -6.23 0.56
C ALA A 112 -20.44 -6.07 1.08
N LYS A 113 -21.41 -6.85 0.57
CA LYS A 113 -22.77 -6.93 1.13
C LYS A 113 -22.88 -7.87 2.33
N THR A 114 -21.92 -8.79 2.52
CA THR A 114 -22.01 -9.81 3.58
C THR A 114 -21.64 -9.28 4.95
N TYR A 115 -20.90 -8.16 5.02
CA TYR A 115 -20.47 -7.56 6.27
C TYR A 115 -20.43 -6.03 6.16
N ARG A 116 -20.85 -5.36 7.24
CA ARG A 116 -20.69 -3.92 7.45
C ARG A 116 -20.14 -3.69 8.84
N SER A 117 -19.09 -2.88 8.94
CA SER A 117 -18.49 -2.58 10.23
C SER A 117 -19.45 -1.77 11.09
N SER A 118 -19.53 -2.11 12.38
CA SER A 118 -20.26 -1.32 13.38
C SER A 118 -19.37 -0.27 14.06
N PHE A 119 -18.05 -0.28 13.78
CA PHE A 119 -17.10 0.64 14.37
C PHE A 119 -17.17 2.02 13.72
N GLN A 120 -17.02 3.07 14.54
CA GLN A 120 -16.99 4.44 14.05
C GLN A 120 -15.55 4.83 13.68
N TYR A 121 -15.29 4.90 12.38
CA TYR A 121 -14.03 5.43 11.85
C TYR A 121 -14.02 6.97 11.85
N PRO A 122 -12.84 7.61 11.88
CA PRO A 122 -12.75 9.06 11.76
C PRO A 122 -13.44 9.56 10.48
N ASN A 123 -14.20 10.66 10.59
CA ASN A 123 -14.87 11.29 9.45
C ASN A 123 -13.86 11.99 8.53
N HIS A 124 -13.16 11.18 7.74
CA HIS A 124 -12.11 11.56 6.80
C HIS A 124 -12.00 10.50 5.71
N ALA A 125 -11.58 10.87 4.50
CA ALA A 125 -11.45 9.92 3.38
C ALA A 125 -10.56 8.71 3.71
N PHE A 126 -9.48 8.93 4.48
CA PHE A 126 -8.62 7.86 5.00
C PHE A 126 -9.37 6.93 5.96
N GLY A 127 -10.15 7.47 6.91
CA GLY A 127 -10.95 6.66 7.84
C GLY A 127 -12.00 5.82 7.11
N GLU A 128 -12.71 6.42 6.16
CA GLU A 128 -13.67 5.68 5.30
C GLU A 128 -12.99 4.60 4.45
N GLY A 129 -11.78 4.86 3.95
CA GLY A 129 -11.01 3.87 3.23
C GLY A 129 -10.58 2.71 4.12
N MET A 130 -10.11 2.97 5.34
CA MET A 130 -9.78 1.93 6.32
C MET A 130 -11.01 1.10 6.71
N ARG A 131 -12.19 1.72 6.84
CA ARG A 131 -13.47 1.00 7.04
C ARG A 131 -13.79 0.06 5.89
N GLN A 132 -13.64 0.53 4.64
CA GLN A 132 -13.87 -0.31 3.46
C GLN A 132 -12.90 -1.49 3.40
N ILE A 133 -11.63 -1.29 3.75
CA ILE A 133 -10.64 -2.37 3.83
C ILE A 133 -11.05 -3.40 4.89
N ALA A 134 -11.44 -2.96 6.09
CA ALA A 134 -11.89 -3.87 7.15
C ALA A 134 -13.13 -4.67 6.73
N GLU A 135 -14.07 -4.03 6.02
CA GLU A 135 -15.26 -4.70 5.48
C GLU A 135 -14.92 -5.77 4.44
N LEU A 136 -13.98 -5.50 3.54
CA LEU A 136 -13.55 -6.46 2.52
C LEU A 136 -12.75 -7.63 3.12
N ILE A 137 -11.87 -7.35 4.09
CA ILE A 137 -11.15 -8.39 4.84
C ILE A 137 -12.16 -9.30 5.57
N THR A 138 -13.12 -8.71 6.29
CA THR A 138 -14.10 -9.46 7.09
C THR A 138 -15.11 -10.20 6.21
N ALA A 139 -15.40 -9.70 5.01
CA ALA A 139 -16.18 -10.40 3.99
C ALA A 139 -15.44 -11.59 3.34
N ASP A 140 -14.19 -11.86 3.75
CA ASP A 140 -13.35 -12.94 3.23
C ASP A 140 -13.19 -12.83 1.70
N THR A 141 -12.78 -11.64 1.25
CA THR A 141 -12.33 -11.48 -0.14
C THR A 141 -10.96 -12.11 -0.33
N ASN A 142 -10.68 -12.62 -1.53
CA ASN A 142 -9.36 -13.17 -1.86
C ASN A 142 -8.27 -12.09 -1.99
N THR A 143 -8.56 -10.81 -1.72
CA THR A 143 -7.59 -9.72 -1.73
C THR A 143 -6.49 -9.96 -0.70
N LYS A 144 -5.23 -9.91 -1.12
CA LYS A 144 -4.05 -10.13 -0.26
C LYS A 144 -3.43 -8.85 0.24
N ILE A 145 -3.50 -7.78 -0.56
CA ILE A 145 -2.87 -6.49 -0.26
C ILE A 145 -3.89 -5.37 -0.43
N TYR A 146 -3.92 -4.48 0.56
CA TYR A 146 -4.62 -3.20 0.46
C TYR A 146 -3.60 -2.07 0.60
N TYR A 147 -3.71 -1.08 -0.27
CA TYR A 147 -2.86 0.11 -0.27
C TYR A 147 -3.74 1.35 -0.13
N ILE A 148 -3.38 2.26 0.76
CA ILE A 148 -4.12 3.51 0.98
C ILE A 148 -3.16 4.58 1.47
N SER A 149 -3.37 5.81 1.02
CA SER A 149 -2.53 6.96 1.38
C SER A 149 -3.31 7.99 2.19
N LEU A 150 -2.64 8.57 3.20
CA LEU A 150 -3.09 9.79 3.88
C LEU A 150 -2.23 10.97 3.40
N PRO A 151 -2.71 11.81 2.47
CA PRO A 151 -1.92 12.91 1.93
C PRO A 151 -1.86 14.11 2.90
N GLY A 152 -1.02 15.08 2.57
CA GLY A 152 -0.98 16.38 3.23
C GLY A 152 0.17 16.57 4.22
N PHE A 153 1.09 15.61 4.31
CA PHE A 153 2.30 15.68 5.13
C PHE A 153 3.41 16.52 4.49
N ASP A 154 3.32 16.86 3.21
CA ASP A 154 4.31 17.70 2.51
C ASP A 154 4.14 19.20 2.86
N THR A 155 4.48 19.53 4.10
CA THR A 155 4.41 20.88 4.65
C THR A 155 5.80 21.47 4.81
N HIS A 156 6.01 22.72 4.37
CA HIS A 156 7.27 23.46 4.57
C HIS A 156 7.18 24.57 5.62
N VAL A 157 5.99 24.78 6.20
CA VAL A 157 5.65 25.78 7.22
C VAL A 157 4.51 25.24 8.10
N ASN A 158 4.32 25.82 9.29
CA ASN A 158 3.25 25.46 10.23
C ASN A 158 3.11 23.93 10.45
N GLN A 159 4.24 23.23 10.45
CA GLN A 159 4.26 21.78 10.37
C GLN A 159 3.68 21.15 11.63
N LYS A 160 3.94 21.73 12.81
CA LYS A 160 3.46 21.22 14.10
C LYS A 160 1.94 21.04 14.12
N ALA A 161 1.18 22.07 13.74
CA ALA A 161 -0.28 22.00 13.74
C ALA A 161 -0.82 21.02 12.68
N ARG A 162 -0.29 21.10 11.44
CA ARG A 162 -0.77 20.26 10.34
C ARG A 162 -0.44 18.79 10.55
N GLN A 163 0.79 18.46 10.97
CA GLN A 163 1.20 17.10 11.27
C GLN A 163 0.45 16.54 12.48
N HIS A 164 0.24 17.33 13.55
CA HIS A 164 -0.55 16.88 14.70
C HIS A 164 -1.96 16.43 14.27
N HIS A 165 -2.64 17.22 13.44
CA HIS A 165 -3.96 16.87 12.93
C HIS A 165 -3.94 15.60 12.07
N LEU A 166 -2.99 15.47 11.14
CA LEU A 166 -2.90 14.30 10.25
C LEU A 166 -2.49 13.03 11.00
N LEU A 167 -1.54 13.12 11.95
CA LEU A 167 -1.15 12.01 12.79
C LEU A 167 -2.29 11.56 13.70
N ARG A 168 -3.16 12.48 14.14
CA ARG A 168 -4.38 12.12 14.87
C ARG A 168 -5.36 11.32 14.00
N ILE A 169 -5.60 11.75 12.76
CA ILE A 169 -6.43 11.00 11.80
C ILE A 169 -5.85 9.60 11.56
N TYR A 170 -4.54 9.51 11.32
CA TYR A 170 -3.86 8.23 11.14
C TYR A 170 -4.02 7.33 12.37
N ALA A 171 -3.67 7.83 13.55
CA ALA A 171 -3.71 7.07 14.79
C ALA A 171 -5.13 6.58 15.12
N ASP A 172 -6.14 7.46 15.03
CA ASP A 172 -7.53 7.08 15.31
C ASP A 172 -8.06 6.06 14.29
N ALA A 173 -7.72 6.20 13.00
CA ALA A 173 -8.18 5.27 11.97
C ALA A 173 -7.51 3.89 12.09
N VAL A 174 -6.20 3.84 12.39
CA VAL A 174 -5.48 2.58 12.61
C VAL A 174 -5.93 1.90 13.89
N ASP A 175 -6.12 2.64 14.99
CA ASP A 175 -6.67 2.08 16.24
C ASP A 175 -8.05 1.47 16.04
N THR A 176 -8.97 2.19 15.38
CA THR A 176 -10.30 1.64 15.05
C THR A 176 -10.20 0.42 14.14
N PHE A 177 -9.33 0.44 13.13
CA PHE A 177 -9.12 -0.69 12.22
C PHE A 177 -8.63 -1.94 12.93
N VAL A 178 -7.64 -1.81 13.81
CA VAL A 178 -7.13 -2.91 14.62
C VAL A 178 -8.23 -3.46 15.54
N LYS A 179 -9.02 -2.59 16.19
CA LYS A 179 -10.13 -3.01 17.04
C LYS A 179 -11.21 -3.76 16.28
N ASP A 180 -11.58 -3.29 15.09
CA ASP A 180 -12.57 -3.94 14.23
C ASP A 180 -12.11 -5.35 13.84
N LEU A 181 -10.90 -5.48 13.31
CA LEU A 181 -10.34 -6.78 12.92
C LEU A 181 -10.14 -7.73 14.11
N LYS A 182 -9.76 -7.22 15.29
CA LYS A 182 -9.68 -8.02 16.51
C LYS A 182 -11.05 -8.51 16.96
N SER A 183 -12.08 -7.68 16.86
CA SER A 183 -13.45 -8.07 17.22
C SER A 183 -14.02 -9.18 16.33
N ASN A 184 -13.51 -9.28 15.10
CA ASN A 184 -13.84 -10.34 14.13
C ASN A 184 -12.86 -11.52 14.17
N GLY A 185 -11.84 -11.52 15.04
CA GLY A 185 -10.85 -12.60 15.15
C GLY A 185 -9.89 -12.72 13.96
N LEU A 186 -9.72 -11.65 13.16
CA LEU A 186 -8.95 -11.68 11.92
C LEU A 186 -7.58 -11.03 12.03
N PHE A 187 -7.31 -10.29 13.10
CA PHE A 187 -6.09 -9.47 13.20
C PHE A 187 -4.78 -10.29 13.28
N GLU A 188 -4.84 -11.56 13.68
CA GLU A 188 -3.67 -12.45 13.70
C GLU A 188 -3.09 -12.73 12.30
N ASP A 189 -3.90 -12.53 11.26
CA ASP A 189 -3.52 -12.72 9.85
C ASP A 189 -3.35 -11.39 9.11
N ILE A 190 -3.18 -10.29 9.84
CA ILE A 190 -3.03 -8.94 9.28
C ILE A 190 -1.71 -8.33 9.71
N LEU A 191 -1.00 -7.77 8.73
CA LEU A 191 0.21 -6.99 8.90
C LEU A 191 0.03 -5.61 8.26
N ILE A 192 0.14 -4.56 9.07
CA ILE A 192 0.03 -3.17 8.62
C ILE A 192 1.43 -2.59 8.52
N LEU A 193 1.80 -2.17 7.31
CA LEU A 193 3.04 -1.46 7.02
C LEU A 193 2.72 0.00 6.67
N THR A 194 3.22 0.94 7.46
CA THR A 194 3.09 2.38 7.18
C THR A 194 4.48 2.99 6.98
N PHE A 195 4.65 3.73 5.90
CA PHE A 195 5.89 4.43 5.59
C PHE A 195 5.59 5.81 4.99
N SER A 196 6.63 6.63 4.87
CA SER A 196 6.66 7.74 3.92
C SER A 196 8.05 7.84 3.29
N GLU A 197 8.06 8.29 2.05
CA GLU A 197 9.18 8.44 1.14
C GLU A 197 10.18 9.53 1.51
N PHE A 198 9.87 10.39 2.49
CA PHE A 198 10.79 11.40 3.00
C PHE A 198 10.62 11.56 4.51
N GLY A 199 11.69 11.97 5.18
CA GLY A 199 11.63 12.54 6.52
C GLY A 199 11.90 14.03 6.51
N ARG A 200 12.41 14.57 7.61
CA ARG A 200 12.64 16.02 7.74
C ARG A 200 14.10 16.31 8.05
N ARG A 201 14.65 17.36 7.45
CA ARG A 201 15.95 17.92 7.86
C ARG A 201 15.86 18.40 9.30
N VAL A 202 17.00 18.32 10.00
CA VAL A 202 17.09 18.72 11.41
C VAL A 202 17.00 20.25 11.55
N GLN A 203 17.59 20.98 10.61
CA GLN A 203 17.62 22.45 10.63
C GLN A 203 16.30 23.04 10.13
N GLU A 204 15.83 24.08 10.82
CA GLU A 204 14.70 24.91 10.38
C GLU A 204 15.06 25.68 9.09
N ASN A 205 14.16 25.68 8.11
CA ASN A 205 14.30 26.45 6.88
C ASN A 205 13.91 27.93 7.11
N GLY A 206 14.14 28.78 6.11
CA GLY A 206 13.86 30.23 6.22
C GLY A 206 12.39 30.61 6.45
N SER A 207 11.47 29.63 6.40
CA SER A 207 10.02 29.83 6.58
C SER A 207 9.50 29.31 7.92
N GLN A 208 10.37 29.02 8.89
CA GLN A 208 10.02 28.45 10.20
C GLN A 208 9.37 27.06 10.11
N GLY A 209 9.76 26.27 9.10
CA GLY A 209 9.45 24.85 8.98
C GLY A 209 10.71 24.06 8.64
N THR A 210 10.58 22.93 7.96
CA THR A 210 11.73 22.12 7.56
C THR A 210 11.57 21.57 6.15
N ASP A 211 12.71 21.40 5.47
CA ASP A 211 12.75 20.80 4.15
C ASP A 211 12.71 19.26 4.24
N HIS A 212 12.56 18.61 3.09
CA HIS A 212 12.57 17.15 2.99
C HIS A 212 13.93 16.62 3.41
N GLY A 213 13.93 15.51 4.14
CA GLY A 213 15.14 14.80 4.48
C GLY A 213 15.11 13.31 4.18
N ALA A 214 16.30 12.69 4.24
CA ALA A 214 16.53 11.36 3.69
C ALA A 214 16.00 10.20 4.55
N ALA A 215 16.05 10.31 5.88
CA ALA A 215 15.62 9.24 6.79
C ALA A 215 14.25 9.52 7.42
N ASN A 216 13.44 8.47 7.55
CA ASN A 216 12.09 8.53 8.12
C ASN A 216 11.82 7.35 9.08
N ASN A 217 10.66 7.37 9.73
CA ASN A 217 10.14 6.27 10.52
C ASN A 217 9.21 5.38 9.67
N LEU A 218 9.26 4.08 9.95
CA LEU A 218 8.36 3.07 9.39
C LEU A 218 7.66 2.38 10.56
N PHE A 219 6.34 2.22 10.46
CA PHE A 219 5.55 1.48 11.45
C PHE A 219 5.17 0.13 10.88
N LEU A 220 5.38 -0.93 11.67
CA LEU A 220 4.91 -2.27 11.40
C LEU A 220 4.04 -2.71 12.57
N ILE A 221 2.79 -3.09 12.28
CA ILE A 221 1.78 -3.43 13.30
C ILE A 221 1.13 -4.76 12.92
N GLY A 222 1.17 -5.73 13.84
CA GLY A 222 0.54 -7.05 13.67
C GLY A 222 0.80 -7.92 14.90
N ASP A 223 -0.09 -8.88 15.18
CA ASP A 223 0.01 -9.73 16.38
C ASP A 223 1.16 -10.75 16.30
N LYS A 224 1.61 -11.10 15.08
CA LYS A 224 2.69 -12.07 14.82
C LYS A 224 4.09 -11.46 14.75
N LEU A 225 4.25 -10.18 15.09
CA LEU A 225 5.57 -9.56 15.18
C LEU A 225 6.39 -10.16 16.32
N GLN A 226 7.65 -10.47 16.07
CA GLN A 226 8.52 -11.09 17.07
C GLN A 226 9.04 -10.10 18.12
N SER A 227 9.09 -8.81 17.79
CA SER A 227 9.60 -7.76 18.69
C SER A 227 8.65 -6.56 18.71
N PRO A 228 8.02 -6.25 19.86
CA PRO A 228 7.26 -5.01 20.02
C PRO A 228 8.18 -3.81 20.30
N GLY A 229 7.74 -2.62 19.93
CA GLY A 229 8.42 -1.35 20.27
C GLY A 229 9.39 -0.86 19.18
N PHE A 230 10.40 -0.09 19.60
CA PHE A 230 11.41 0.45 18.69
C PHE A 230 12.40 -0.63 18.26
N TYR A 231 12.54 -0.82 16.93
CA TYR A 231 13.42 -1.84 16.38
C TYR A 231 14.91 -1.44 16.41
N ASN A 232 15.21 -0.15 16.24
CA ASN A 232 16.56 0.41 16.28
C ASN A 232 16.60 1.69 17.14
N GLU A 233 17.81 2.13 17.48
CA GLU A 233 18.05 3.34 18.25
C GLU A 233 17.56 4.61 17.54
N ALA A 234 17.26 5.64 18.33
CA ALA A 234 16.97 6.97 17.80
C ALA A 234 18.19 7.54 17.07
N PRO A 235 17.99 8.34 16.00
CA PRO A 235 19.11 8.90 15.25
C PRO A 235 19.85 9.97 16.06
N ASN A 236 21.16 10.12 15.81
CA ASN A 236 21.96 11.17 16.43
C ASN A 236 21.81 12.47 15.62
N LEU A 237 21.14 13.47 16.20
CA LEU A 237 20.86 14.75 15.53
C LEU A 237 22.11 15.61 15.27
N ASN A 238 23.27 15.24 15.82
CA ASN A 238 24.55 15.92 15.57
C ASN A 238 25.39 15.26 14.47
N LEU A 239 25.00 14.07 14.00
CA LEU A 239 25.71 13.34 12.95
C LEU A 239 24.86 13.35 11.69
N LEU A 240 25.04 14.40 10.89
CA LEU A 240 24.25 14.66 9.69
C LEU A 240 25.09 14.49 8.44
N ASP A 241 24.47 14.00 7.38
CA ASP A 241 25.01 13.97 6.02
C ASP A 241 24.33 15.08 5.22
N ASP A 242 25.03 16.17 4.90
CA ASP A 242 24.45 17.36 4.26
C ASP A 242 23.17 17.91 4.94
N GLY A 243 23.09 17.82 6.27
CA GLY A 243 21.92 18.25 7.06
C GLY A 243 20.79 17.21 7.15
N ASP A 244 20.96 16.06 6.50
CA ASP A 244 20.08 14.91 6.58
C ASP A 244 20.47 13.94 7.69
N LEU A 245 19.47 13.31 8.30
CA LEU A 245 19.70 12.20 9.22
C LEU A 245 20.15 10.98 8.42
N SER A 246 21.24 10.33 8.86
CA SER A 246 21.65 9.04 8.30
C SER A 246 20.68 7.94 8.74
N TYR A 247 20.13 7.21 7.77
CA TYR A 247 19.29 6.04 8.06
C TYR A 247 20.13 4.89 8.64
N LYS A 248 19.52 4.05 9.48
CA LYS A 248 20.14 2.86 10.06
C LYS A 248 19.69 1.56 9.41
N ILE A 249 18.46 1.55 8.94
CA ILE A 249 17.81 0.40 8.31
C ILE A 249 17.47 0.79 6.89
N ASP A 250 17.95 0.00 5.94
CA ASP A 250 17.47 0.06 4.57
C ASP A 250 16.05 -0.53 4.52
N PHE A 251 15.07 0.28 4.11
CA PHE A 251 13.66 -0.13 4.06
C PHE A 251 13.42 -1.38 3.19
N ARG A 252 14.29 -1.63 2.21
CA ARG A 252 14.22 -2.83 1.38
C ARG A 252 14.38 -4.10 2.22
N SER A 253 15.11 -4.03 3.34
CA SER A 253 15.21 -5.11 4.32
C SER A 253 13.86 -5.45 4.96
N VAL A 254 13.04 -4.44 5.22
CA VAL A 254 11.67 -4.64 5.73
C VAL A 254 10.80 -5.29 4.66
N TYR A 255 10.89 -4.82 3.41
CA TYR A 255 10.16 -5.44 2.30
C TYR A 255 10.58 -6.90 2.09
N ALA A 256 11.88 -7.21 2.19
CA ALA A 256 12.40 -8.57 2.08
C ALA A 256 11.79 -9.51 3.13
N ASP A 257 11.73 -9.05 4.38
CA ASP A 257 11.14 -9.81 5.48
C ASP A 257 9.63 -9.99 5.29
N VAL A 258 8.90 -8.96 4.86
CA VAL A 258 7.47 -9.07 4.51
C VAL A 258 7.27 -10.10 3.40
N LEU A 259 8.02 -10.01 2.30
CA LEU A 259 7.90 -10.93 1.17
C LEU A 259 8.22 -12.37 1.57
N SER A 260 9.37 -12.60 2.21
CA SER A 260 9.87 -13.94 2.51
C SER A 260 9.19 -14.60 3.70
N LYS A 261 8.91 -13.85 4.78
CA LYS A 261 8.40 -14.41 6.03
C LYS A 261 6.90 -14.29 6.18
N TRP A 262 6.28 -13.23 5.65
CA TRP A 262 4.83 -13.05 5.71
C TRP A 262 4.13 -13.62 4.47
N LEU A 263 4.53 -13.16 3.27
CA LEU A 263 3.92 -13.58 2.00
C LEU A 263 4.47 -14.91 1.46
N LYS A 264 5.54 -15.44 2.07
CA LYS A 264 6.15 -16.75 1.77
C LYS A 264 6.64 -16.90 0.32
N ILE A 265 7.18 -15.84 -0.26
CA ILE A 265 7.74 -15.85 -1.62
C ILE A 265 9.22 -15.49 -1.65
N ASN A 266 9.89 -15.77 -2.76
CA ASN A 266 11.29 -15.43 -2.92
C ASN A 266 11.49 -13.90 -3.10
N SER A 267 11.92 -13.22 -2.04
CA SER A 267 12.10 -11.77 -2.07
C SER A 267 13.13 -11.30 -3.11
N SER A 268 14.15 -12.11 -3.44
CA SER A 268 15.20 -11.69 -4.38
C SER A 268 14.70 -11.49 -5.80
N GLU A 269 13.62 -12.17 -6.18
CA GLU A 269 12.97 -12.01 -7.49
C GLU A 269 12.20 -10.68 -7.59
N ILE A 270 11.84 -10.08 -6.45
CA ILE A 270 10.99 -8.89 -6.37
C ILE A 270 11.82 -7.65 -6.05
N ILE A 271 12.64 -7.66 -5.02
CA ILE A 271 13.41 -6.46 -4.60
C ILE A 271 14.88 -6.49 -5.04
N GLY A 272 15.30 -7.54 -5.75
CA GLY A 272 16.66 -7.67 -6.27
C GLY A 272 17.67 -8.10 -5.19
N SER A 273 18.82 -7.42 -5.13
CA SER A 273 19.94 -7.77 -4.25
C SER A 273 19.45 -7.94 -2.81
N ASN A 274 19.71 -9.11 -2.20
CA ASN A 274 19.25 -9.45 -0.85
C ASN A 274 19.70 -8.38 0.17
N PRO A 275 18.79 -7.51 0.63
CA PRO A 275 19.14 -6.55 1.66
C PRO A 275 19.48 -7.31 2.96
N PRO A 276 20.24 -6.70 3.88
CA PRO A 276 20.59 -7.35 5.15
C PRO A 276 19.34 -7.88 5.88
N SER A 277 19.38 -9.14 6.31
CA SER A 277 18.25 -9.72 7.05
C SER A 277 18.02 -9.00 8.37
N LEU A 278 16.74 -8.71 8.67
CA LEU A 278 16.33 -8.17 9.96
C LEU A 278 16.11 -9.32 10.95
N LYS A 279 16.72 -9.20 12.13
CA LYS A 279 16.61 -10.20 13.19
C LYS A 279 15.33 -9.94 13.99
N LYS A 280 14.47 -10.96 14.09
CA LYS A 280 13.28 -10.95 14.95
C LYS A 280 12.31 -9.80 14.67
N LEU A 281 12.08 -9.47 13.39
CA LEU A 281 11.01 -8.54 13.00
C LEU A 281 9.68 -9.30 12.83
N ILE A 282 9.60 -10.11 11.78
CA ILE A 282 8.53 -11.09 11.47
C ILE A 282 9.10 -12.49 11.69
#